data_AF-A0A536S2N4-F1
#
_entry.id   AF-A0A536S2N4-F1
#
_cell.length_a   1.000
_cell.length_b   1.000
_cell.length_c   1.000
_cell.angle_alpha   90.00
_cell.angle_beta   90.00
_cell.angle_gamma   90.00
#
_symmetry.space_group_name_H-M   'P 1'
#
loop_
_entity.id
_entity.type
_entity.pdbx_description
1 polymer ?
#
loop_
_entity_poly.entity_id
_entity_poly.type
_entity_poly.pdbx_seq_one_letter_code
_entity_poly.pdbx_strand_id
1 'polypeptide(L)'
;MVSVNGDEGQALVATVFVLAIAAVSIVGLEAAQSRIFAGAHSQRAGEAAAEAALASVADAYVAYLMSIKTSGSGPRPSPDIVALLAEPRVVADASNAANALARANGVDRIGSLTLSCAGGRVEAWLSVDERPHHAGFSAPECSRH
;
A
#
# COMPACT_ATOMS: atom_id res chain seq x y z
N MET A 1 -38.98 50.87 -39.48
CA MET A 1 -39.37 49.65 -38.72
C MET A 1 -38.10 48.87 -38.44
N VAL A 2 -37.86 48.57 -37.16
CA VAL A 2 -36.63 47.99 -36.61
C VAL A 2 -36.59 46.48 -36.81
N SER A 3 -35.38 45.98 -37.08
CA SER A 3 -34.98 44.60 -37.37
C SER A 3 -34.80 43.76 -36.10
N VAL A 4 -35.36 42.55 -36.04
CA VAL A 4 -34.99 41.44 -35.13
C VAL A 4 -35.75 40.18 -35.61
N ASN A 5 -35.23 38.95 -35.69
CA ASN A 5 -34.29 38.27 -34.80
C ASN A 5 -33.58 37.09 -35.51
N GLY A 6 -32.24 37.09 -35.48
CA GLY A 6 -31.39 35.93 -35.76
C GLY A 6 -31.16 35.04 -34.54
N ASP A 7 -32.16 34.94 -33.65
CA ASP A 7 -32.04 34.31 -32.33
C ASP A 7 -32.34 32.81 -32.32
N GLU A 8 -33.24 32.31 -33.19
CA GLU A 8 -33.68 30.91 -33.09
C GLU A 8 -32.60 29.90 -33.51
N GLY A 9 -31.79 30.23 -34.52
CA GLY A 9 -30.66 29.40 -34.95
C GLY A 9 -29.49 29.42 -33.95
N GLN A 10 -29.25 30.56 -33.30
CA GLN A 10 -28.19 30.68 -32.28
C GLN A 10 -28.58 30.01 -30.97
N ALA A 11 -29.86 30.09 -30.56
CA ALA A 11 -30.37 29.41 -29.38
C ALA A 11 -30.25 27.87 -29.51
N LEU A 12 -30.54 27.32 -30.69
CA LEU A 12 -30.44 25.87 -30.93
C LEU A 12 -28.99 25.39 -30.91
N VAL A 13 -28.08 26.13 -31.55
CA VAL A 13 -26.63 25.82 -31.52
C VAL A 13 -26.09 25.93 -30.10
N ALA A 14 -26.44 26.98 -29.36
CA ALA A 14 -26.03 27.15 -27.97
C ALA A 14 -26.53 26.01 -27.08
N THR A 15 -27.79 25.59 -27.25
CA THR A 15 -28.38 24.50 -26.47
C THR A 15 -27.69 23.17 -26.74
N VAL A 16 -27.41 22.85 -28.02
CA VAL A 16 -26.67 21.63 -28.39
C VAL A 16 -25.24 21.66 -27.86
N PHE A 17 -24.57 22.82 -27.89
CA PHE A 17 -23.22 22.98 -27.37
C PHE A 17 -23.15 22.79 -25.86
N VAL A 18 -24.12 23.36 -25.12
CA VAL A 18 -24.23 23.18 -23.66
C VAL A 18 -24.50 21.70 -23.32
N LEU A 19 -25.35 21.03 -24.10
CA LEU A 19 -25.68 19.61 -23.88
C LEU A 19 -24.50 18.69 -24.21
N ALA A 20 -23.72 19.02 -25.24
CA ALA A 20 -22.48 18.33 -25.58
C ALA A 20 -21.40 18.53 -24.52
N ILE A 21 -21.23 19.75 -23.99
CA ILE A 21 -20.32 20.02 -22.87
C ILE A 21 -20.77 19.27 -21.61
N ALA A 22 -22.07 19.23 -21.31
CA ALA A 22 -22.61 18.48 -20.18
C ALA A 22 -22.34 16.96 -20.34
N ALA A 23 -22.53 16.40 -21.53
CA ALA A 23 -22.23 14.99 -21.81
C ALA A 23 -20.73 14.66 -21.66
N VAL A 24 -19.84 15.52 -22.17
CA VAL A 24 -18.38 15.38 -22.00
C VAL A 24 -17.97 15.51 -20.53
N SER A 25 -18.65 16.38 -19.77
CA SER A 25 -18.40 16.56 -18.34
C SER A 25 -18.77 15.32 -17.54
N ILE A 26 -19.88 14.64 -17.88
CA ILE A 26 -20.33 13.41 -17.21
C ILE A 26 -19.35 12.25 -17.49
N VAL A 27 -18.95 12.06 -18.76
CA VAL A 27 -17.97 11.02 -19.13
C VAL A 27 -16.57 11.33 -18.55
N GLY A 28 -16.19 12.60 -18.49
CA GLY A 28 -14.94 13.05 -17.87
C GLY A 28 -14.92 12.87 -16.34
N LEU A 29 -16.07 13.02 -15.67
CA LEU A 29 -16.19 12.78 -14.23
C LEU A 29 -16.12 11.28 -13.88
N GLU A 30 -16.71 10.39 -14.68
CA GLU A 30 -16.55 8.94 -14.48
C GLU A 30 -15.09 8.49 -14.63
N ALA A 31 -14.38 8.97 -15.66
CA ALA A 31 -12.97 8.62 -15.88
C ALA A 31 -12.02 9.22 -14.83
N ALA A 32 -12.34 10.39 -14.27
CA ALA A 32 -11.58 10.99 -13.18
C ALA A 32 -11.86 10.29 -11.84
N GLN A 33 -13.10 9.87 -11.57
CA GLN A 33 -13.43 9.11 -10.37
C GLN A 33 -12.76 7.74 -10.38
N SER A 34 -12.70 7.02 -11.52
CA SER A 34 -11.97 5.73 -11.56
C SER A 34 -10.49 5.89 -11.19
N ARG A 35 -9.84 6.99 -11.57
CA ARG A 35 -8.43 7.26 -11.20
C ARG A 35 -8.25 7.70 -9.75
N ILE A 36 -9.20 8.47 -9.19
CA ILE A 36 -9.14 8.92 -7.80
C ILE A 36 -9.49 7.77 -6.84
N PHE A 37 -10.48 6.93 -7.19
CA PHE A 37 -10.80 5.71 -6.44
C PHE A 37 -9.71 4.64 -6.58
N ALA A 38 -9.18 4.40 -7.78
CA ALA A 38 -8.04 3.48 -7.94
C ALA A 38 -6.80 3.97 -7.17
N GLY A 39 -6.54 5.28 -7.14
CA GLY A 39 -5.47 5.89 -6.36
C GLY A 39 -5.64 5.75 -4.84
N ALA A 40 -6.87 5.93 -4.33
CA ALA A 40 -7.18 5.78 -2.91
C ALA A 40 -7.22 4.30 -2.46
N HIS A 41 -7.70 3.40 -3.33
CA HIS A 41 -7.69 1.95 -3.08
C HIS A 41 -6.28 1.39 -3.08
N SER A 42 -5.46 1.74 -4.06
CA SER A 42 -4.04 1.32 -4.10
C SER A 42 -3.25 1.84 -2.90
N GLN A 43 -3.52 3.05 -2.41
CA GLN A 43 -2.87 3.58 -1.22
C GLN A 43 -3.27 2.82 0.06
N ARG A 44 -4.56 2.58 0.27
CA ARG A 44 -5.04 1.76 1.40
C ARG A 44 -4.58 0.30 1.29
N ALA A 45 -4.52 -0.24 0.08
CA ALA A 45 -4.02 -1.58 -0.20
C ALA A 45 -2.53 -1.70 0.15
N GLY A 46 -1.72 -0.67 -0.19
CA GLY A 46 -0.29 -0.64 0.12
C GLY A 46 0.00 -0.49 1.60
N GLU A 47 -0.74 0.36 2.31
CA GLU A 47 -0.65 0.49 3.78
C GLU A 47 -1.05 -0.82 4.46
N ALA A 48 -2.21 -1.39 4.10
CA ALA A 48 -2.67 -2.66 4.65
C ALA A 48 -1.72 -3.82 4.34
N ALA A 49 -1.16 -3.87 3.13
CA ALA A 49 -0.17 -4.89 2.76
C ALA A 49 1.12 -4.76 3.58
N ALA A 50 1.60 -3.54 3.81
CA ALA A 50 2.80 -3.29 4.61
C ALA A 50 2.58 -3.68 6.07
N GLU A 51 1.41 -3.35 6.63
CA GLU A 51 1.01 -3.77 7.98
C GLU A 51 0.88 -5.29 8.08
N ALA A 52 0.34 -5.98 7.07
CA ALA A 52 0.22 -7.43 7.08
C ALA A 52 1.57 -8.15 6.99
N ALA A 53 2.48 -7.70 6.12
CA ALA A 53 3.86 -8.18 6.11
C ALA A 53 4.49 -7.99 7.49
N LEU A 54 4.34 -6.80 8.07
CA LEU A 54 4.93 -6.48 9.35
C LEU A 54 4.35 -7.31 10.50
N ALA A 55 3.04 -7.56 10.50
CA ALA A 55 2.38 -8.41 11.50
C ALA A 55 2.93 -9.85 11.45
N SER A 56 3.08 -10.41 10.24
CA SER A 56 3.70 -11.73 10.05
C SER A 56 5.16 -11.76 10.56
N VAL A 57 5.93 -10.71 10.30
CA VAL A 57 7.30 -10.58 10.82
C VAL A 57 7.33 -10.41 12.34
N ALA A 58 6.38 -9.68 12.92
CA ALA A 58 6.26 -9.51 14.36
C ALA A 58 5.97 -10.84 15.07
N ASP A 59 5.10 -11.69 14.49
CA ASP A 59 4.84 -13.03 15.01
C ASP A 59 6.10 -13.91 14.97
N ALA A 60 6.84 -13.88 13.86
CA ALA A 60 8.10 -14.61 13.74
C ALA A 60 9.16 -14.09 14.73
N TYR A 61 9.25 -12.77 14.92
CA TYR A 61 10.12 -12.13 15.90
C TYR A 61 9.80 -12.54 17.33
N VAL A 62 8.52 -12.51 17.72
CA VAL A 62 8.09 -12.94 19.06
C VAL A 62 8.38 -14.43 19.28
N ALA A 63 8.06 -15.28 18.30
CA ALA A 63 8.35 -16.71 18.36
C ALA A 63 9.86 -16.99 18.50
N TYR A 64 10.69 -16.26 17.77
CA TYR A 64 12.14 -16.35 17.85
C TYR A 64 12.64 -15.97 19.25
N LEU A 65 12.21 -14.82 19.79
CA LEU A 65 12.59 -14.40 21.14
C LEU A 65 12.13 -15.39 22.21
N MET A 66 10.93 -15.97 22.07
CA MET A 66 10.44 -17.02 22.98
C MET A 66 11.31 -18.27 22.91
N SER A 67 11.70 -18.71 21.70
CA SER A 67 12.55 -19.89 21.54
C SER A 67 13.90 -19.73 22.24
N ILE A 68 14.57 -18.58 22.06
CA ILE A 68 15.83 -18.25 22.74
C ILE A 68 15.65 -18.22 24.26
N LYS A 69 14.55 -17.63 24.74
CA LYS A 69 14.25 -17.54 26.18
C LYS A 69 14.11 -18.93 26.82
N THR A 70 13.60 -19.91 26.07
CA THR A 70 13.43 -21.29 26.52
C THR A 70 14.69 -22.16 26.38
N SER A 71 15.69 -21.74 25.60
CA SER A 71 16.89 -22.54 25.29
C SER A 71 17.96 -22.65 26.41
N GLY A 72 17.67 -22.21 27.64
CA GLY A 72 18.35 -22.74 28.84
C GLY A 72 19.38 -21.85 29.55
N SER A 73 19.93 -22.43 30.63
CA SER A 73 20.62 -21.84 31.79
C SER A 73 22.03 -21.27 31.55
N GLY A 74 22.36 -20.88 30.32
CA GLY A 74 23.65 -20.29 29.95
C GLY A 74 23.63 -18.76 29.86
N PRO A 75 24.74 -18.11 29.51
CA PRO A 75 24.74 -16.69 29.14
C PRO A 75 23.71 -16.45 28.04
N ARG A 76 22.83 -15.45 28.24
CA ARG A 76 21.70 -15.19 27.34
C ARG A 76 22.23 -14.93 25.92
N PRO A 77 21.86 -15.73 24.90
CA PRO A 77 22.29 -15.49 23.53
C PRO A 77 21.83 -14.10 23.07
N SER A 78 22.69 -13.36 22.36
CA SER A 78 22.26 -12.15 21.68
C SER A 78 21.34 -12.55 20.51
N PRO A 79 20.12 -12.02 20.42
CA PRO A 79 19.21 -12.33 19.31
C PRO A 79 19.81 -11.82 18.00
N ASP A 80 19.90 -12.68 16.99
CA ASP A 80 20.31 -12.28 15.63
C ASP A 80 19.06 -12.05 14.78
N ILE A 81 18.52 -10.83 14.89
CA ILE A 81 17.32 -10.43 14.15
C ILE A 81 17.60 -10.28 12.66
N VAL A 82 18.83 -9.92 12.27
CA VAL A 82 19.20 -9.78 10.86
C VAL A 82 19.15 -11.14 10.16
N ALA A 83 19.68 -12.18 10.80
CA ALA A 83 19.56 -13.54 10.28
C ALA A 83 18.10 -14.01 10.20
N LEU A 84 17.28 -13.68 11.20
CA LEU A 84 15.84 -14.00 11.18
C LEU A 84 15.13 -13.35 9.99
N LEU A 85 15.38 -12.06 9.72
CA LEU A 85 14.75 -11.33 8.61
C LEU A 85 15.26 -11.80 7.24
N ALA A 86 16.46 -12.37 7.18
CA ALA A 86 17.02 -12.96 5.96
C ALA A 86 16.53 -14.39 5.69
N GLU A 87 15.86 -15.04 6.65
CA GLU A 87 15.35 -16.40 6.51
C GLU A 87 14.28 -16.46 5.39
N PRO A 88 14.46 -17.29 4.35
CA PRO A 88 13.53 -17.37 3.22
C PRO A 88 12.08 -17.64 3.62
N ARG A 89 11.87 -18.41 4.71
CA ARG A 89 10.53 -18.68 5.23
C ARG A 89 9.86 -17.42 5.78
N VAL A 90 10.58 -16.63 6.57
CA VAL A 90 10.07 -15.36 7.12
C VAL A 90 9.72 -14.38 6.00
N VAL A 91 10.60 -14.25 5.00
CA VAL A 91 10.35 -13.39 3.84
C VAL A 91 9.15 -13.87 3.02
N ALA A 92 9.02 -15.19 2.82
CA ALA A 92 7.91 -15.78 2.08
C ALA A 92 6.57 -15.58 2.82
N ASP A 93 6.52 -15.82 4.12
CA ASP A 93 5.32 -15.66 4.94
C ASP A 93 4.86 -14.19 4.96
N ALA A 94 5.80 -13.26 5.16
CA ALA A 94 5.52 -11.83 5.11
C ALA A 94 5.01 -11.39 3.72
N SER A 95 5.63 -11.89 2.65
CA SER A 95 5.20 -11.63 1.27
C SER A 95 3.81 -12.20 0.99
N ASN A 96 3.50 -13.39 1.50
CA ASN A 96 2.20 -14.03 1.34
C ASN A 96 1.11 -13.25 2.08
N ALA A 97 1.38 -12.82 3.32
CA ALA A 97 0.47 -11.99 4.11
C ALA A 97 0.17 -10.64 3.42
N ALA A 98 1.22 -9.96 2.93
CA ALA A 98 1.06 -8.72 2.18
C ALA A 98 0.26 -8.90 0.89
N ASN A 99 0.56 -9.94 0.11
CA ASN A 99 -0.19 -10.24 -1.12
C ASN A 99 -1.66 -10.60 -0.84
N ALA A 100 -1.95 -11.29 0.27
CA ALA A 100 -3.32 -11.61 0.65
C ALA A 100 -4.15 -10.33 0.91
N LEU A 101 -3.59 -9.36 1.66
CA LEU A 101 -4.28 -8.09 1.90
C LEU A 101 -4.30 -7.18 0.68
N ALA A 102 -3.24 -7.17 -0.14
CA ALA A 102 -3.23 -6.42 -1.40
C ALA A 102 -4.40 -6.87 -2.31
N ARG A 103 -4.58 -8.19 -2.47
CA ARG A 103 -5.67 -8.77 -3.27
C ARG A 103 -7.05 -8.46 -2.70
N ALA A 104 -7.20 -8.54 -1.38
CA ALA A 104 -8.45 -8.17 -0.71
C ALA A 104 -8.84 -6.70 -0.96
N ASN A 105 -7.88 -5.84 -1.29
CA ASN A 105 -8.08 -4.43 -1.59
C ASN A 105 -8.00 -4.08 -3.09
N GLY A 106 -8.00 -5.08 -3.98
CA GLY A 106 -8.06 -4.89 -5.44
C GLY A 106 -6.71 -4.75 -6.14
N VAL A 107 -5.60 -5.08 -5.48
CA VAL A 107 -4.25 -5.10 -6.06
C VAL A 107 -3.80 -6.55 -6.27
N ASP A 108 -3.41 -6.91 -7.50
CA ASP A 108 -3.06 -8.30 -7.85
C ASP A 108 -1.88 -8.87 -7.04
N ARG A 109 -0.83 -8.07 -6.89
CA ARG A 109 0.40 -8.41 -6.18
C ARG A 109 1.15 -7.18 -5.72
N ILE A 110 1.91 -7.33 -4.64
CA ILE A 110 2.97 -6.37 -4.30
C ILE A 110 4.15 -6.51 -5.28
N GLY A 111 4.97 -5.48 -5.36
CA GLY A 111 6.25 -5.48 -6.08
C GLY A 111 7.34 -6.17 -5.26
N SER A 112 8.37 -5.43 -4.86
CA SER A 112 9.40 -5.94 -3.95
C SER A 112 8.97 -5.79 -2.49
N LEU A 113 9.43 -6.70 -1.63
CA LEU A 113 9.41 -6.58 -0.18
C LEU A 113 10.85 -6.59 0.31
N THR A 114 11.21 -5.60 1.12
CA THR A 114 12.51 -5.50 1.79
C THR A 114 12.27 -5.40 3.28
N LEU A 115 12.97 -6.22 4.06
CA LEU A 115 12.93 -6.17 5.51
C LEU A 115 14.28 -5.63 6.01
N SER A 116 14.25 -4.72 6.98
CA SER A 116 15.45 -4.16 7.60
C SER A 116 15.32 -4.15 9.12
N CYS A 117 16.48 -4.23 9.77
CA CYS A 117 16.64 -4.11 11.21
C CYS A 117 17.69 -3.03 11.44
N ALA A 118 17.26 -1.85 11.86
CA ALA A 118 18.14 -0.70 12.05
C ALA A 118 17.55 0.27 13.08
N GLY A 119 18.40 0.97 13.82
CA GLY A 119 17.96 2.06 14.71
C GLY A 119 16.97 1.62 15.81
N GLY A 120 17.04 0.37 16.24
CA GLY A 120 16.12 -0.18 17.25
C GLY A 120 14.72 -0.50 16.72
N ARG A 121 14.57 -0.68 15.41
CA ARG A 121 13.30 -0.99 14.75
C ARG A 121 13.47 -2.06 13.69
N VAL A 122 12.39 -2.81 13.48
CA VAL A 122 12.20 -3.62 12.28
C VAL A 122 11.28 -2.86 11.34
N GLU A 123 11.68 -2.74 10.08
CA GLU A 123 10.90 -2.08 9.05
C GLU A 123 10.65 -3.03 7.88
N ALA A 124 9.44 -2.94 7.33
CA ALA A 124 9.05 -3.59 6.09
C ALA A 124 8.77 -2.51 5.05
N TRP A 125 9.50 -2.57 3.94
CA TRP A 125 9.37 -1.68 2.80
C TRP A 125 8.83 -2.48 1.62
N LEU A 126 7.75 -2.02 1.00
CA LEU A 126 7.22 -2.64 -0.19
C LEU A 126 6.72 -1.63 -1.21
N SER A 127 6.52 -2.06 -2.45
CA SER A 127 5.93 -1.23 -3.50
C SER A 127 4.60 -1.78 -3.99
N VAL A 128 3.60 -0.92 -4.15
CA VAL A 128 2.32 -1.23 -4.82
C VAL A 128 2.12 -0.20 -5.93
N ASP A 129 1.90 -0.64 -7.17
CA ASP A 129 1.77 0.24 -8.34
C ASP A 129 2.87 1.31 -8.40
N GLU A 130 4.13 0.87 -8.25
CA GLU A 130 5.34 1.73 -8.23
C GLU A 130 5.43 2.75 -7.08
N ARG A 131 4.47 2.72 -6.13
CA ARG A 131 4.49 3.59 -4.95
C ARG A 131 5.04 2.85 -3.72
N PRO A 132 6.01 3.43 -3.00
CA PRO A 132 6.58 2.82 -1.80
C PRO A 132 5.63 2.97 -0.61
N HIS A 133 5.48 1.90 0.14
CA HIS A 133 4.79 1.82 1.42
C HIS A 133 5.73 1.21 2.45
N HIS A 134 5.62 1.66 3.69
CA HIS A 134 6.44 1.14 4.77
C HIS A 134 5.63 1.04 6.07
N ALA A 135 6.02 0.07 6.88
CA ALA A 135 5.52 -0.11 8.24
C ALA A 135 6.68 -0.58 9.12
N GLY A 136 6.65 -0.27 10.41
CA GLY A 136 7.71 -0.73 11.32
C GLY A 136 7.32 -0.75 12.79
N PHE A 137 7.90 -1.67 13.54
CA PHE A 137 7.71 -1.80 14.99
C PHE A 137 9.03 -1.62 15.76
N SER A 138 8.92 -1.36 17.05
CA SER A 138 10.09 -1.20 17.92
C SER A 138 10.70 -2.56 18.25
N ALA A 139 11.99 -2.72 17.99
CA ALA A 139 12.77 -3.91 18.24
C ALA A 139 14.13 -3.50 18.83
N PRO A 140 14.28 -3.44 20.16
CA PRO A 140 15.50 -2.93 20.82
C PRO A 140 16.78 -3.64 20.37
N GLU A 141 16.69 -4.89 19.94
CA GLU A 141 17.79 -5.71 19.43
C GLU A 141 18.38 -5.14 18.14
N CYS A 142 17.61 -4.37 17.38
CA CYS A 142 18.03 -3.67 16.17
C CYS A 142 18.79 -2.35 16.45
N SER A 143 19.04 -1.99 17.71
CA SER A 143 19.77 -0.74 18.05
C SER A 143 21.28 -0.85 17.86
N ARG A 144 21.81 -2.07 17.76
CA ARG A 144 23.24 -2.35 17.60
C ARG A 144 23.68 -2.56 16.16
N HIS A 145 22.74 -2.51 15.22
CA HIS A 145 22.93 -2.74 13.79
C HIS A 145 22.71 -1.45 13.02
#